data_AF-A0A2K5YJU0-F1
#
_entry.id   AF-A0A2K5YJU0-F1
#
_cell.length_a   1.000
_cell.length_b   1.000
_cell.length_c   1.000
_cell.angle_alpha   90.00
_cell.angle_beta   90.00
_cell.angle_gamma   90.00
#
_symmetry.space_group_name_H-M   'P 1'
#
loop_
_entity.id
_entity.type
_entity.pdbx_description
1 polymer ?
#
loop_
_entity_poly.entity_id
_entity_poly.type
_entity_poly.pdbx_seq_one_letter_code
_entity_poly.pdbx_strand_id
1 'polypeptide(L)'
;PSLSPYRQGSSREPAPGPVEARGDMLRAFHAALRNSPVNTKNQAVKERAQGVVLKVLTNFKSSEIEQAVQSLDRNGVDLLMKYIYKGFEKPTENSSAVLLQWHEKALAVGGLGSIIRVLTARKTV
;
A
#
# COMPACT_ATOMS: atom_id res chain seq x y z
N PRO A 1 26.22 13.84 52.88
CA PRO A 1 26.70 14.55 51.69
C PRO A 1 26.52 13.67 50.44
N SER A 2 25.72 14.18 49.50
CA SER A 2 25.02 13.48 48.42
C SER A 2 25.92 12.91 47.31
N LEU A 3 25.67 11.65 46.92
CA LEU A 3 26.07 11.10 45.63
C LEU A 3 25.00 11.44 44.59
N SER A 4 25.33 12.27 43.60
CA SER A 4 24.47 12.53 42.44
C SER A 4 24.59 11.37 41.44
N PRO A 5 23.48 10.76 40.98
CA PRO A 5 23.55 9.80 39.90
C PRO A 5 23.62 10.53 38.54
N TYR A 6 24.49 10.04 37.68
CA TYR A 6 24.59 10.42 36.27
C TYR A 6 23.22 10.36 35.61
N ARG A 7 22.77 11.51 35.09
CA ARG A 7 21.60 11.63 34.22
C ARG A 7 21.91 10.95 32.89
N GLN A 8 21.50 9.70 32.73
CA GLN A 8 21.57 9.00 31.46
C GLN A 8 20.57 9.66 30.50
N GLY A 9 21.09 10.48 29.59
CA GLY A 9 20.33 11.05 28.49
C GLY A 9 19.85 9.91 27.59
N SER A 10 18.59 9.52 27.75
CA SER A 10 17.88 8.74 26.76
C SER A 10 17.68 9.65 25.55
N SER A 11 18.60 9.56 24.58
CA SER A 11 18.41 10.14 23.25
C SER A 11 17.21 9.45 22.62
N ARG A 12 16.00 9.97 22.89
CA ARG A 12 14.84 9.72 22.04
C ARG A 12 15.19 10.31 20.68
N GLU A 13 15.49 9.43 19.75
CA GLU A 13 15.58 9.78 18.33
C GLU A 13 14.34 10.61 17.98
N PRO A 14 14.49 11.82 17.41
CA PRO A 14 13.33 12.65 17.10
C PRO A 14 12.42 11.86 16.15
N ALA A 15 11.13 11.81 16.48
CA ALA A 15 10.16 11.18 15.60
C ALA A 15 10.28 11.80 14.19
N PRO A 16 10.26 10.97 13.12
CA PRO A 16 10.49 11.44 11.77
C PRO A 16 9.54 12.59 11.41
N GLY A 17 10.08 13.59 10.72
CA GLY A 17 9.30 14.76 10.30
C GLY A 17 8.20 14.37 9.29
N PRO A 18 7.17 15.22 9.08
CA PRO A 18 6.06 14.90 8.17
C PRO A 18 6.49 14.55 6.74
N VAL A 19 7.60 15.12 6.26
CA VAL A 19 8.17 14.85 4.93
C VAL A 19 8.91 13.51 4.85
N GLU A 20 9.58 13.09 5.93
CA GLU A 20 10.29 11.82 6.00
C GLU A 20 9.28 10.66 6.09
N ALA A 21 8.27 10.80 6.96
CA ALA A 21 7.18 9.83 7.09
C ALA A 21 6.41 9.64 5.77
N ARG A 22 6.28 10.70 4.97
CA ARG A 22 5.67 10.66 3.64
C ARG A 22 6.52 9.89 2.62
N GLY A 23 7.82 10.12 2.61
CA GLY A 23 8.77 9.38 1.77
C GLY A 23 8.74 7.87 2.09
N ASP A 24 8.63 7.52 3.37
CA ASP A 24 8.57 6.14 3.81
C ASP A 24 7.27 5.42 3.39
N MET A 25 6.14 6.12 3.42
CA MET A 25 4.86 5.55 2.98
C MET A 25 4.85 5.22 1.47
N LEU A 26 5.38 6.12 0.64
CA LEU A 26 5.49 5.88 -0.81
C LEU A 26 6.46 4.74 -1.12
N ARG A 27 7.58 4.63 -0.37
CA ARG A 27 8.51 3.50 -0.49
C ARG A 27 7.87 2.18 -0.08
N ALA A 28 7.10 2.17 1.01
CA ALA A 28 6.35 1.00 1.46
C ALA A 28 5.34 0.54 0.40
N PHE A 29 4.66 1.49 -0.25
CA PHE A 29 3.75 1.21 -1.36
C PHE A 29 4.45 0.53 -2.54
N HIS A 30 5.55 1.10 -3.03
CA HIS A 30 6.32 0.47 -4.12
C HIS A 30 6.88 -0.91 -3.73
N ALA A 31 7.37 -1.06 -2.49
CA ALA A 31 7.87 -2.34 -2.00
C ALA A 31 6.78 -3.40 -1.89
N ALA A 32 5.58 -3.03 -1.44
CA ALA A 32 4.45 -3.93 -1.31
C ALA A 32 3.98 -4.46 -2.67
N LEU A 33 3.94 -3.61 -3.70
CA LEU A 33 3.55 -4.02 -5.05
C LEU A 33 4.66 -4.83 -5.75
N ARG A 34 5.93 -4.43 -5.64
CA ARG A 34 7.05 -5.13 -6.30
C ARG A 34 7.23 -6.57 -5.85
N ASN A 35 6.93 -6.87 -4.58
CA ASN A 35 7.09 -8.20 -4.00
C ASN A 35 5.82 -9.07 -4.12
N SER A 36 4.89 -8.72 -5.01
CA SER A 36 3.64 -9.45 -5.18
C SER A 36 3.86 -10.89 -5.69
N PRO A 37 3.33 -11.92 -4.99
CA PRO A 37 3.58 -13.32 -5.31
C PRO A 37 2.63 -13.85 -6.40
N VAL A 38 2.54 -13.21 -7.56
CA VAL A 38 1.62 -13.59 -8.65
C VAL A 38 1.84 -15.02 -9.21
N ASN A 39 3.03 -15.59 -9.04
CA ASN A 39 3.39 -16.91 -9.58
C ASN A 39 3.32 -18.05 -8.55
N THR A 40 3.06 -17.77 -7.27
CA THR A 40 2.96 -18.83 -6.26
C THR A 40 1.58 -19.50 -6.28
N LYS A 41 1.55 -20.80 -5.99
CA LYS A 41 0.31 -21.53 -5.68
C LYS A 41 -0.01 -21.52 -4.18
N ASN A 42 0.90 -21.03 -3.35
CA ASN A 42 0.71 -21.00 -1.89
C ASN A 42 -0.27 -19.88 -1.50
N GLN A 43 -1.46 -20.28 -1.07
CA GLN A 43 -2.53 -19.36 -0.70
C GLN A 43 -2.17 -18.48 0.51
N ALA A 44 -1.47 -19.03 1.51
CA ALA A 44 -1.07 -18.29 2.70
C ALA A 44 -0.08 -17.15 2.37
N VAL A 45 0.78 -17.34 1.37
CA VAL A 45 1.71 -16.30 0.90
C VAL A 45 0.95 -15.18 0.18
N LYS A 46 -0.06 -15.53 -0.63
CA LYS A 46 -0.93 -14.55 -1.29
C LYS A 46 -1.71 -13.73 -0.28
N GLU A 47 -2.34 -14.38 0.69
CA GLU A 47 -3.12 -13.71 1.74
C GLU A 47 -2.25 -12.77 2.57
N ARG A 48 -1.02 -13.18 2.91
CA ARG A 48 -0.07 -12.30 3.61
C ARG A 48 0.28 -11.07 2.77
N ALA A 49 0.57 -11.25 1.48
CA ALA A 49 0.88 -10.13 0.58
C ALA A 49 -0.32 -9.19 0.42
N GLN A 50 -1.53 -9.73 0.29
CA GLN A 50 -2.77 -8.97 0.25
C GLN A 50 -2.96 -8.13 1.52
N GLY A 51 -2.74 -8.73 2.70
CA GLY A 51 -2.82 -8.00 3.97
C GLY A 51 -1.83 -6.85 4.08
N VAL A 52 -0.60 -7.05 3.59
CA VAL A 52 0.42 -5.98 3.56
C VAL A 52 0.00 -4.85 2.61
N VAL A 53 -0.40 -5.18 1.38
CA VAL A 53 -0.81 -4.17 0.40
C VAL A 53 -2.03 -3.40 0.91
N LEU A 54 -3.07 -4.08 1.38
CA LEU A 54 -4.28 -3.44 1.87
C LEU A 54 -3.99 -2.52 3.06
N LYS A 55 -3.16 -2.97 4.01
CA LYS A 55 -2.69 -2.13 5.13
C LYS A 55 -1.99 -0.88 4.63
N VAL A 56 -1.15 -0.96 3.60
CA VAL A 56 -0.53 0.23 3.02
C VAL A 56 -1.60 1.14 2.42
N LEU A 57 -2.47 0.63 1.56
CA LEU A 57 -3.52 1.42 0.90
C LEU A 57 -4.43 2.16 1.89
N THR A 58 -4.81 1.52 3.00
CA THR A 58 -5.68 2.14 4.01
C THR A 58 -4.98 3.17 4.90
N ASN A 59 -3.64 3.19 4.94
CA ASN A 59 -2.86 4.17 5.71
C ASN A 59 -2.49 5.42 4.90
N PHE A 60 -2.76 5.44 3.60
CA PHE A 60 -2.56 6.63 2.78
C PHE A 60 -3.58 7.71 3.11
N LYS A 61 -3.14 8.97 3.11
CA LYS A 61 -4.06 10.10 3.07
C LYS A 61 -4.65 10.22 1.67
N SER A 62 -5.93 10.58 1.57
CA SER A 62 -6.60 10.74 0.27
C SER A 62 -5.87 11.73 -0.65
N SER A 63 -5.24 12.77 -0.11
CA SER A 63 -4.45 13.76 -0.85
C SER A 63 -3.15 13.22 -1.46
N GLU A 64 -2.70 12.02 -1.06
CA GLU A 64 -1.43 11.42 -1.51
C GLU A 64 -1.65 10.27 -2.50
N ILE A 65 -2.88 9.77 -2.61
CA ILE A 65 -3.25 8.64 -3.48
C ILE A 65 -2.91 8.95 -4.93
N GLU A 66 -3.30 10.12 -5.43
CA GLU A 66 -3.10 10.49 -6.84
C GLU A 66 -1.62 10.46 -7.23
N GLN A 67 -0.75 11.07 -6.42
CA GLN A 67 0.69 11.06 -6.68
C GLN A 67 1.27 9.65 -6.63
N ALA A 68 0.81 8.80 -5.72
CA ALA A 68 1.27 7.42 -5.61
C ALA A 68 0.86 6.57 -6.81
N VAL A 69 -0.33 6.78 -7.37
CA VAL A 69 -0.75 6.09 -8.60
C VAL A 69 0.07 6.58 -9.80
N GLN A 70 0.32 7.89 -9.90
CA GLN A 70 1.11 8.48 -10.98
C GLN A 70 2.58 8.05 -10.97
N SER A 71 3.12 7.58 -9.84
CA SER A 71 4.50 7.06 -9.76
C SER A 71 4.64 5.61 -10.26
N LEU A 72 3.53 4.94 -10.61
CA LEU A 72 3.55 3.58 -11.14
C LEU A 72 3.69 3.56 -12.66
N ASP A 73 4.34 2.52 -13.18
CA ASP A 73 4.25 2.16 -14.59
C ASP A 73 2.92 1.46 -14.89
N ARG A 74 2.66 1.19 -16.18
CA ARG A 74 1.41 0.53 -16.61
C ARG A 74 1.17 -0.82 -15.91
N ASN A 75 2.24 -1.61 -15.74
CA ASN A 75 2.14 -2.91 -15.07
C ASN A 75 1.83 -2.75 -13.58
N GLY A 76 2.42 -1.75 -12.93
CA GLY A 76 2.13 -1.39 -11.54
C GLY A 76 0.68 -0.99 -11.32
N VAL A 77 0.10 -0.17 -12.21
CA VAL A 77 -1.33 0.22 -12.14
C VAL A 77 -2.24 -0.99 -12.31
N ASP A 78 -1.92 -1.90 -13.25
CA ASP A 78 -2.67 -3.15 -13.42
C ASP A 78 -2.58 -4.08 -12.21
N LEU A 79 -1.44 -4.09 -11.52
CA LEU A 79 -1.25 -4.86 -10.30
C LEU A 79 -2.00 -4.25 -9.12
N LEU A 80 -1.94 -2.92 -8.99
CA LEU A 80 -2.72 -2.17 -8.01
C LEU A 80 -4.22 -2.46 -8.18
N MET A 81 -4.73 -2.42 -9.43
CA MET A 81 -6.14 -2.70 -9.71
C MET A 81 -6.53 -4.13 -9.26
N LYS A 82 -5.68 -5.14 -9.45
CA LYS A 82 -5.93 -6.50 -8.93
C LYS A 82 -6.07 -6.50 -7.41
N TYR A 83 -5.20 -5.79 -6.69
CA TYR A 83 -5.28 -5.70 -5.22
C TYR A 83 -6.50 -4.93 -4.72
N ILE A 84 -6.94 -3.89 -5.44
CA ILE A 84 -8.17 -3.16 -5.11
C ILE A 84 -9.38 -4.10 -5.19
N TYR A 85 -9.54 -4.82 -6.31
CA TYR A 85 -10.63 -5.79 -6.47
C TYR A 85 -10.56 -6.91 -5.43
N LYS A 86 -9.35 -7.37 -5.10
CA LYS A 86 -9.17 -8.36 -4.04
C LYS A 86 -9.58 -7.83 -2.66
N GLY A 87 -9.28 -6.56 -2.37
CA GLY A 87 -9.69 -5.89 -1.13
C GLY A 87 -11.21 -5.80 -0.99
N PHE A 88 -11.93 -5.61 -2.10
CA PHE A 88 -13.40 -5.60 -2.09
C PHE A 88 -14.04 -6.96 -1.77
N GLU A 89 -13.33 -8.09 -1.93
CA GLU A 89 -13.86 -9.40 -1.54
C GLU A 89 -13.97 -9.58 -0.02
N LYS A 90 -13.11 -8.90 0.74
CA LYS A 90 -13.03 -9.01 2.21
C LYS A 90 -12.96 -7.61 2.83
N PRO A 91 -14.06 -6.83 2.77
CA PRO A 91 -14.07 -5.49 3.31
C PRO A 91 -13.88 -5.52 4.83
N THR A 92 -12.92 -4.75 5.32
CA THR A 92 -12.78 -4.39 6.73
C THR A 92 -13.38 -3.01 6.98
N GLU A 93 -13.55 -2.62 8.24
CA GLU A 93 -14.11 -1.31 8.60
C GLU A 93 -13.41 -0.16 7.85
N ASN A 94 -14.21 0.68 7.20
CA ASN A 94 -13.79 1.83 6.37
C ASN A 94 -12.85 1.54 5.17
N SER A 95 -12.45 0.28 4.94
CA SER A 95 -11.56 -0.08 3.83
C SER A 95 -12.20 0.17 2.45
N SER A 96 -13.49 -0.08 2.30
CA SER A 96 -14.18 0.09 1.01
C SER A 96 -14.17 1.54 0.53
N ALA A 97 -14.33 2.50 1.45
CA ALA A 97 -14.34 3.93 1.08
C ALA A 97 -12.98 4.37 0.52
N VAL A 98 -11.89 4.01 1.21
CA VAL A 98 -10.54 4.33 0.72
C VAL A 98 -10.20 3.56 -0.56
N LEU A 99 -10.60 2.29 -0.67
CA LEU A 99 -10.40 1.49 -1.88
C LEU A 99 -11.14 2.05 -3.10
N LEU A 100 -12.31 2.68 -2.92
CA LEU A 100 -13.00 3.39 -4.00
C LEU A 100 -12.23 4.63 -4.46
N GLN A 101 -11.57 5.36 -3.55
CA GLN A 101 -10.69 6.48 -3.93
C GLN A 101 -9.47 5.98 -4.72
N TRP A 102 -8.84 4.89 -4.28
CA TRP A 102 -7.77 4.24 -5.03
C TRP A 102 -8.23 3.78 -6.41
N HIS A 103 -9.43 3.18 -6.50
CA HIS A 103 -10.02 2.73 -7.75
C HIS A 103 -10.21 3.89 -8.73
N GLU A 104 -10.77 5.02 -8.27
CA GLU A 104 -10.96 6.22 -9.09
C GLU A 104 -9.63 6.69 -9.71
N LYS A 105 -8.57 6.81 -8.90
CA LYS A 105 -7.27 7.29 -9.40
C LYS A 105 -6.56 6.27 -10.27
N ALA A 106 -6.63 4.99 -9.93
CA ALA A 106 -6.08 3.90 -10.76
C ALA A 106 -6.81 3.80 -12.11
N LEU A 107 -8.13 4.01 -12.14
CA LEU A 107 -8.92 4.05 -13.37
C LEU A 107 -8.53 5.25 -14.24
N ALA A 108 -8.32 6.42 -13.65
CA ALA A 108 -7.90 7.61 -14.39
C ALA A 108 -6.57 7.41 -15.13
N VAL A 109 -5.61 6.67 -14.54
CA VAL A 109 -4.30 6.40 -15.14
C VAL A 109 -4.30 5.16 -16.04
N GLY A 110 -4.91 4.06 -15.60
CA GLY A 110 -4.88 2.77 -16.29
C GLY A 110 -6.00 2.56 -17.32
N GLY A 111 -7.05 3.40 -17.28
CA GLY A 111 -8.25 3.26 -18.08
C GLY A 111 -9.02 1.96 -17.83
N LEU A 112 -10.10 1.75 -18.59
CA LEU A 112 -10.93 0.54 -18.51
C LEU A 112 -10.13 -0.74 -18.77
N GLY A 113 -9.06 -0.66 -19.57
CA GLY A 113 -8.19 -1.81 -19.83
C GLY A 113 -7.57 -2.42 -18.57
N SER A 114 -7.28 -1.60 -17.56
CA SER A 114 -6.75 -2.09 -16.28
C SER A 114 -7.75 -3.02 -15.56
N ILE A 115 -9.04 -2.67 -15.58
CA ILE A 115 -10.13 -3.48 -15.02
C ILE A 115 -10.33 -4.75 -15.85
N ILE A 116 -10.38 -4.63 -17.17
CA ILE A 116 -10.53 -5.80 -18.06
C ILE A 116 -9.43 -6.83 -17.78
N ARG A 117 -8.18 -6.38 -17.62
CA ARG A 117 -7.05 -7.26 -17.28
C ARG A 117 -7.16 -7.91 -15.91
N VAL A 118 -7.88 -7.31 -14.94
CA VAL A 118 -8.26 -8.01 -13.69
C VAL A 118 -9.23 -9.14 -14.00
N LEU A 119 -10.32 -8.84 -14.72
CA LEU A 119 -11.39 -9.79 -15.01
C LEU A 119 -10.94 -10.97 -15.88
N THR A 120 -9.98 -10.76 -16.77
CA THR A 120 -9.48 -11.80 -17.69
C THR A 120 -8.24 -12.55 -17.17
N ALA A 121 -7.69 -12.18 -16.01
CA ALA A 121 -6.45 -12.78 -15.51
C ALA A 121 -6.65 -14.24 -15.09
N ARG A 122 -5.93 -15.17 -15.75
CA ARG A 122 -5.89 -16.60 -15.35
C ARG A 122 -5.05 -16.86 -14.09
N LYS A 123 -4.10 -15.98 -13.80
CA LYS A 123 -3.28 -15.98 -12.57
C LYS A 123 -3.40 -14.60 -11.94
N THR A 124 -3.86 -14.55 -10.70
CA THR A 124 -4.08 -13.31 -9.95
C THR A 124 -3.42 -13.36 -8.57
N VAL A 125 -3.41 -12.21 -7.91
CA VAL A 125 -2.82 -11.97 -6.58
C VAL A 125 -3.53 -12.72 -5.46
#